data_AF-A0A7H8YTM7-F1
#
_entry.id   AF-A0A7H8YTM7-F1
#
_cell.length_a   1.000
_cell.length_b   1.000
_cell.length_c   1.000
_cell.angle_alpha   90.00
_cell.angle_beta   90.00
_cell.angle_gamma   90.00
#
_symmetry.space_group_name_H-M   'P 1'
#
loop_
_entity.id
_entity.type
_entity.pdbx_description
1 polymer ?
#
loop_
_entity_poly.entity_id
_entity_poly.type
_entity_poly.pdbx_seq_one_letter_code
_entity_poly.pdbx_strand_id
1 'polypeptide(L)'
;MKTKAYLAMLLLVITACSCSKTEEETIFPEAVMVKSFATVANTPEHSFVNFALTQDGYRVVQNKEALQALFPNTDLSTIKEFKDIDFGTQTLIIGRKGLSEVTQAKCRFSKKNNNSYVLTVDLDLLGLFGPVVLYYGAIVQKLPENATVTVEVLPLEVNKDI
;
A
#
# COMPACT_ATOMS: atom_id res chain seq x y z
N MET A 1 21.34 75.51 -32.33
CA MET A 1 21.08 75.07 -33.72
C MET A 1 21.40 73.58 -33.77
N LYS A 2 20.38 72.73 -33.77
CA LYS A 2 19.76 72.07 -34.93
C LYS A 2 20.61 70.91 -35.50
N THR A 3 20.01 69.71 -35.40
CA THR A 3 19.95 68.60 -36.38
C THR A 3 21.22 67.77 -36.61
N LYS A 4 21.26 66.45 -36.77
CA LYS A 4 20.32 65.31 -37.02
C LYS A 4 21.16 64.03 -36.72
N ALA A 5 20.71 63.04 -35.95
CA ALA A 5 19.84 61.89 -36.29
C ALA A 5 20.53 60.71 -37.03
N TYR A 6 20.15 59.50 -36.59
CA TYR A 6 20.32 58.13 -37.14
C TYR A 6 21.63 57.40 -36.80
N LEU A 7 21.70 56.09 -36.55
CA LEU A 7 20.76 54.98 -36.31
C LEU A 7 21.65 53.73 -36.17
N ALA A 8 21.59 52.98 -35.07
CA ALA A 8 22.02 51.58 -35.07
C ALA A 8 21.39 50.82 -33.91
N MET A 9 20.27 50.22 -34.26
CA MET A 9 19.57 49.09 -33.66
C MET A 9 20.52 48.08 -32.99
N LEU A 10 20.29 47.78 -31.71
CA LEU A 10 20.61 46.46 -31.16
C LEU A 10 19.53 46.08 -30.15
N LEU A 11 18.63 45.23 -30.64
CA LEU A 11 17.74 44.42 -29.81
C LEU A 11 18.59 43.55 -28.88
N LEU A 12 18.34 43.63 -27.58
CA LEU A 12 18.61 42.52 -26.68
C LEU A 12 17.45 42.39 -25.69
N VAL A 13 16.56 41.48 -26.08
CA VAL A 13 15.57 40.84 -25.25
C VAL A 13 16.24 40.35 -23.97
N ILE A 14 15.87 40.90 -22.81
CA ILE A 14 16.05 40.19 -21.55
C ILE A 14 14.66 40.03 -20.95
N THR A 15 14.23 38.78 -21.15
CA THR A 15 13.11 38.05 -20.62
C THR A 15 12.63 38.52 -19.24
N ALA A 16 11.31 38.61 -19.13
CA ALA A 16 10.57 38.57 -17.89
C ALA A 16 11.23 37.61 -16.89
N CYS A 17 11.65 38.15 -15.75
CA CYS A 17 11.89 37.35 -14.56
C CYS A 17 10.51 36.86 -14.12
N SER A 18 10.09 35.74 -14.72
CA SER A 18 8.91 35.01 -14.29
C SER A 18 9.17 34.62 -12.86
N CYS A 19 8.39 35.18 -11.95
CA CYS A 19 8.25 34.72 -10.59
C CYS A 19 7.84 33.24 -10.68
N SER A 20 8.82 32.35 -10.63
CA SER A 20 8.60 30.93 -10.56
C SER A 20 7.83 30.71 -9.27
N LYS A 21 6.53 30.43 -9.40
CA LYS A 21 5.73 29.85 -8.33
C LYS A 21 6.56 28.74 -7.74
N THR A 22 6.95 28.91 -6.49
CA THR A 22 7.44 27.82 -5.65
C THR A 22 6.37 26.75 -5.74
N GLU A 23 6.65 25.66 -6.45
CA GLU A 23 5.86 24.45 -6.33
C GLU A 23 5.87 24.13 -4.84
N GLU A 24 4.71 24.17 -4.19
CA GLU A 24 4.58 23.60 -2.86
C GLU A 24 5.12 22.18 -2.98
N GLU A 25 6.27 21.91 -2.34
CA GLU A 25 6.76 20.55 -2.18
C GLU A 25 5.59 19.77 -1.59
N THR A 26 5.01 18.90 -2.40
CA THR A 26 3.80 18.19 -2.00
C THR A 26 4.26 17.19 -0.95
N ILE A 27 4.09 17.54 0.32
CA ILE A 27 4.47 16.67 1.44
C ILE A 27 3.50 15.51 1.43
N PHE A 28 4.00 14.35 1.05
CA PHE A 28 3.24 13.12 1.02
C PHE A 28 3.15 12.53 2.42
N PRO A 29 1.96 12.14 2.92
CA PRO A 29 1.89 11.39 4.17
C PRO A 29 2.73 10.12 4.03
N GLU A 30 3.54 9.86 5.05
CA GLU A 30 4.41 8.69 5.15
C GLU A 30 3.55 7.41 5.13
N ALA A 31 4.07 6.31 4.58
CA ALA A 31 3.37 5.03 4.60
C ALA A 31 3.40 4.44 6.01
N VAL A 32 2.39 4.77 6.82
CA VAL A 32 2.31 4.30 8.21
C VAL A 32 1.48 3.01 8.27
N MET A 33 2.15 1.92 8.67
CA MET A 33 1.49 0.66 9.00
C MET A 33 1.24 0.58 10.51
N VAL A 34 -0.02 0.50 10.89
CA VAL A 34 -0.46 0.40 12.29
C VAL A 34 -0.29 -1.02 12.81
N LYS A 35 -0.67 -2.01 12.01
CA LYS A 35 -0.65 -3.43 12.36
C LYS A 35 -0.60 -4.25 11.09
N SER A 36 0.02 -5.43 11.15
CA SER A 36 -0.03 -6.42 10.09
C SER A 36 -0.32 -7.81 10.63
N PHE A 37 -0.82 -8.69 9.78
CA PHE A 37 -1.02 -10.09 10.07
C PHE A 37 -0.73 -10.92 8.82
N ALA A 38 -0.21 -12.13 9.04
CA ALA A 38 -0.09 -13.12 8.00
C ALA A 38 -0.22 -14.49 8.65
N THR A 39 -1.16 -15.29 8.16
CA THR A 39 -1.49 -16.60 8.74
C THR A 39 -1.71 -17.63 7.65
N VAL A 40 -1.39 -18.87 7.98
CA VAL A 40 -1.65 -20.02 7.13
C VAL A 40 -2.93 -20.72 7.61
N ALA A 41 -3.78 -21.11 6.65
CA ALA A 41 -5.11 -21.71 6.88
C ALA A 41 -5.14 -22.93 7.83
N ASN A 42 -4.00 -23.55 8.12
CA ASN A 42 -3.89 -24.73 8.97
C ASN A 42 -3.73 -24.40 10.47
N THR A 43 -3.81 -23.12 10.87
CA THR A 43 -3.71 -22.73 12.29
C THR A 43 -5.10 -22.51 12.91
N PRO A 44 -5.44 -23.18 14.04
CA PRO A 44 -6.75 -23.06 14.68
C PRO A 44 -7.12 -21.63 15.13
N GLU A 45 -6.12 -20.77 15.32
CA GLU A 45 -6.26 -19.46 15.95
C GLU A 45 -6.67 -18.32 15.00
N HIS A 46 -6.73 -18.58 13.68
CA HIS A 46 -6.95 -17.55 12.67
C HIS A 46 -7.81 -18.06 11.50
N SER A 47 -9.04 -18.49 11.81
CA SER A 47 -9.96 -19.02 10.81
C SER A 47 -10.55 -17.91 9.95
N PHE A 48 -9.86 -17.55 8.86
CA PHE A 48 -10.43 -16.79 7.74
C PHE A 48 -11.33 -17.66 6.82
N VAL A 49 -11.95 -18.70 7.37
CA VAL A 49 -12.68 -19.78 6.67
C VAL A 49 -13.86 -19.28 5.83
N ASN A 50 -14.35 -18.07 6.08
CA ASN A 50 -15.44 -17.44 5.33
C ASN A 50 -15.00 -16.23 4.49
N PHE A 51 -13.70 -16.05 4.27
CA PHE A 51 -13.20 -14.97 3.43
C PHE A 51 -13.59 -15.20 1.97
N ALA A 52 -14.42 -14.32 1.40
CA ALA A 52 -15.03 -14.45 0.08
C ALA A 52 -14.06 -14.29 -1.12
N LEU A 53 -12.75 -14.22 -0.86
CA LEU A 53 -11.70 -14.20 -1.89
C LEU A 53 -11.39 -15.64 -2.33
N THR A 54 -12.11 -16.10 -3.35
CA THR A 54 -12.04 -17.49 -3.87
C THR A 54 -10.78 -17.79 -4.67
N GLN A 55 -10.01 -16.78 -5.06
CA GLN A 55 -8.73 -16.88 -5.79
C GLN A 55 -7.68 -15.94 -5.19
N ASP A 56 -6.44 -16.09 -5.67
CA ASP A 56 -5.35 -15.17 -5.36
C ASP A 56 -5.74 -13.73 -5.64
N GLY A 57 -5.47 -12.86 -4.66
CA GLY A 57 -5.78 -11.46 -4.80
C GLY A 57 -5.94 -10.78 -3.45
N TYR A 58 -6.26 -9.49 -3.51
CA TYR A 58 -6.44 -8.65 -2.34
C TYR A 58 -7.58 -7.67 -2.53
N ARG A 59 -7.93 -7.00 -1.44
CA ARG A 59 -8.88 -5.89 -1.39
C ARG A 59 -8.29 -4.77 -0.54
N VAL A 60 -8.55 -3.55 -0.98
CA VAL A 60 -8.38 -2.34 -0.18
C VAL A 60 -9.75 -2.00 0.40
N VAL A 61 -9.86 -2.00 1.70
CA VAL A 61 -11.10 -1.90 2.45
C VAL A 61 -11.05 -0.62 3.27
N GLN A 62 -11.93 0.32 2.92
CA GLN A 62 -11.94 1.65 3.52
C GLN A 62 -13.12 1.90 4.47
N ASN A 63 -14.04 0.94 4.61
CA ASN A 63 -15.18 1.02 5.52
C ASN A 63 -15.62 -0.37 6.00
N LYS A 64 -16.48 -0.39 7.03
CA LYS A 64 -16.94 -1.61 7.70
C LYS A 64 -17.86 -2.44 6.81
N GLU A 65 -18.66 -1.80 5.98
CA GLU A 65 -19.59 -2.45 5.05
C GLU A 65 -18.82 -3.29 4.01
N ALA A 66 -17.76 -2.73 3.44
CA ALA A 66 -16.87 -3.42 2.52
C ALA A 66 -16.13 -4.57 3.21
N LEU A 67 -15.73 -4.42 4.48
CA LEU A 67 -15.16 -5.54 5.25
C LEU A 67 -16.18 -6.65 5.45
N GLN A 68 -17.41 -6.31 5.86
CA GLN A 68 -18.47 -7.29 6.11
C GLN A 68 -18.85 -8.05 4.83
N ALA A 69 -18.83 -7.39 3.68
CA ALA A 69 -19.09 -8.03 2.38
C ALA A 69 -18.04 -9.10 2.02
N LEU A 70 -16.82 -9.01 2.56
CA LEU A 70 -15.78 -10.01 2.38
C LEU A 70 -15.93 -11.21 3.32
N PHE A 71 -16.76 -11.11 4.35
CA PHE A 71 -17.03 -12.18 5.31
C PHE A 71 -18.54 -12.31 5.51
N PRO A 72 -19.30 -12.67 4.46
CA PRO A 72 -20.74 -12.83 4.56
C PRO A 72 -21.03 -13.90 5.63
N ASN A 73 -21.93 -13.59 6.56
CA ASN A 73 -22.33 -14.48 7.66
C ASN A 73 -21.26 -14.73 8.74
N THR A 74 -20.22 -13.89 8.82
CA THR A 74 -19.25 -13.93 9.93
C THR A 74 -19.43 -12.72 10.81
N ASP A 75 -19.48 -12.95 12.13
CA ASP A 75 -19.34 -11.88 13.11
C ASP A 75 -17.87 -11.43 13.14
N LEU A 76 -17.61 -10.26 12.54
CA LEU A 76 -16.27 -9.70 12.45
C LEU A 76 -15.61 -9.46 13.83
N SER A 77 -16.38 -9.34 14.92
CA SER A 77 -15.84 -9.16 16.27
C SER A 77 -15.08 -10.39 16.78
N THR A 78 -15.33 -11.56 16.19
CA THR A 78 -14.64 -12.81 16.50
C THR A 78 -13.24 -12.89 15.88
N ILE A 79 -12.93 -12.01 14.92
CA ILE A 79 -11.63 -11.97 14.23
C ILE A 79 -10.73 -10.95 14.91
N LYS A 80 -9.76 -11.43 15.69
CA LYS A 80 -8.84 -10.58 16.49
C LYS A 80 -8.04 -9.59 15.65
N GLU A 81 -7.81 -9.88 14.38
CA GLU A 81 -7.13 -8.99 13.45
C GLU A 81 -7.94 -7.72 13.18
N PHE A 82 -9.28 -7.83 13.15
CA PHE A 82 -10.21 -6.75 12.81
C PHE A 82 -10.73 -5.99 14.01
N LYS A 83 -10.41 -6.45 15.22
CA LYS A 83 -10.75 -5.74 16.44
C LYS A 83 -10.10 -4.35 16.43
N ASP A 84 -10.89 -3.35 16.79
CA ASP A 84 -10.46 -1.96 16.97
C ASP A 84 -9.96 -1.24 15.70
N ILE A 85 -10.30 -1.75 14.50
CA ILE A 85 -10.07 -0.97 13.27
C ILE A 85 -10.99 0.26 13.27
N ASP A 86 -10.39 1.45 13.22
CA ASP A 86 -11.10 2.70 13.01
C ASP A 86 -11.03 3.12 11.54
N PHE A 87 -12.07 2.80 10.77
CA PHE A 87 -12.13 3.17 9.35
C PHE A 87 -12.23 4.68 9.09
N GLY A 88 -12.43 5.53 10.11
CA GLY A 88 -12.29 6.97 9.97
C GLY A 88 -10.84 7.40 9.73
N THR A 89 -9.89 6.68 10.33
CA THR A 89 -8.46 7.01 10.31
C THR A 89 -7.57 5.94 9.69
N GLN A 90 -8.14 4.79 9.34
CA GLN A 90 -7.41 3.61 8.86
C GLN A 90 -8.02 3.00 7.60
N THR A 91 -7.15 2.31 6.86
CA THR A 91 -7.51 1.47 5.71
C THR A 91 -6.97 0.06 5.96
N LEU A 92 -7.77 -0.95 5.65
CA LEU A 92 -7.33 -2.35 5.69
C LEU A 92 -6.97 -2.80 4.27
N ILE A 93 -5.79 -3.37 4.09
CA ILE A 93 -5.42 -4.14 2.90
C ILE A 93 -5.42 -5.60 3.33
N ILE A 94 -6.19 -6.44 2.67
CA ILE A 94 -6.31 -7.87 3.02
C ILE A 94 -6.33 -8.73 1.76
N GLY A 95 -5.65 -9.87 1.78
CA GLY A 95 -5.57 -10.74 0.65
C GLY A 95 -5.31 -12.20 0.98
N ARG A 96 -5.32 -12.99 -0.09
CA ARG A 96 -5.12 -14.43 -0.10
C ARG A 96 -4.12 -14.79 -1.18
N LYS A 97 -3.25 -15.75 -0.90
CA LYS A 97 -2.31 -16.33 -1.87
C LYS A 97 -2.21 -17.83 -1.66
N GLY A 98 -2.44 -18.61 -2.70
CA GLY A 98 -2.05 -20.02 -2.76
C GLY A 98 -0.55 -20.13 -2.94
N LEU A 99 0.10 -20.94 -2.11
CA LEU A 99 1.55 -21.14 -2.10
C LEU A 99 1.85 -22.64 -2.06
N SER A 100 2.97 -23.03 -2.64
CA SER A 100 3.46 -24.41 -2.55
C SER A 100 3.98 -24.72 -1.15
N GLU A 101 4.63 -23.75 -0.51
CA GLU A 101 5.26 -23.84 0.81
C GLU A 101 5.34 -22.42 1.40
N VAL A 102 5.09 -22.27 2.70
CA VAL A 102 5.40 -21.06 3.48
C VAL A 102 5.35 -21.41 4.95
N THR A 103 6.20 -20.78 5.77
CA THR A 103 6.18 -21.01 7.23
C THR A 103 5.81 -19.80 8.02
N GLN A 104 6.36 -18.65 7.64
CA GLN A 104 6.00 -17.37 8.21
C GLN A 104 5.95 -16.36 7.08
N ALA A 105 5.22 -15.27 7.30
CA ALA A 105 5.20 -14.16 6.38
C ALA A 105 5.16 -12.86 7.18
N LYS A 106 5.83 -11.84 6.65
CA LYS A 106 5.87 -10.50 7.25
C LYS A 106 5.41 -9.49 6.22
N CYS A 107 4.59 -8.54 6.65
CA CYS A 107 4.17 -7.45 5.79
C CYS A 107 5.06 -6.22 6.00
N ARG A 108 5.34 -5.50 4.92
CA ARG A 108 5.90 -4.15 4.92
C ARG A 108 5.03 -3.27 4.04
N PHE A 109 4.87 -2.02 4.40
CA PHE A 109 4.09 -1.06 3.64
C PHE A 109 4.96 0.14 3.28
N SER A 110 4.93 0.54 2.01
CA SER A 110 5.73 1.66 1.52
C SER A 110 4.92 2.54 0.57
N LYS A 111 5.31 3.81 0.48
CA LYS A 111 4.77 4.76 -0.47
C LYS A 111 5.72 4.85 -1.66
N LYS A 112 5.19 4.63 -2.86
CA LYS A 112 5.95 4.71 -4.11
C LYS A 112 5.92 6.10 -4.72
N ASN A 113 4.75 6.75 -4.68
CA ASN A 113 4.55 8.14 -5.11
C ASN A 113 3.30 8.72 -4.45
N ASN A 114 2.86 9.91 -4.88
CA ASN A 114 1.76 10.70 -4.31
C ASN A 114 0.54 9.87 -3.94
N ASN A 115 0.19 8.91 -4.79
CA ASN A 115 -1.05 8.16 -4.71
C ASN A 115 -0.87 6.65 -4.97
N SER A 116 0.37 6.16 -4.92
CA SER A 116 0.70 4.76 -5.12
C SER A 116 1.45 4.20 -3.93
N TYR A 117 0.98 3.06 -3.45
CA TYR A 117 1.49 2.37 -2.28
C TYR A 117 1.75 0.91 -2.61
N VAL A 118 2.70 0.30 -1.90
CA VAL A 118 3.03 -1.11 -2.04
C VAL A 118 2.95 -1.78 -0.68
N LEU A 119 2.15 -2.85 -0.61
CA LEU A 119 2.21 -3.82 0.48
C LEU A 119 3.06 -4.99 0.00
N THR A 120 4.24 -5.13 0.58
CA THR A 120 5.12 -6.28 0.35
C THR A 120 4.85 -7.33 1.43
N VAL A 121 4.63 -8.57 1.02
CA VAL A 121 4.48 -9.75 1.89
C VAL A 121 5.71 -10.62 1.67
N ASP A 122 6.67 -10.51 2.59
CA ASP A 122 7.90 -11.29 2.57
C ASP A 122 7.65 -12.68 3.16
N LEU A 123 7.92 -13.73 2.40
CA LEU A 123 7.70 -15.12 2.79
C LEU A 123 8.98 -15.72 3.37
N ASP A 124 8.93 -16.15 4.63
CA ASP A 124 9.97 -16.97 5.23
C ASP A 124 9.74 -18.45 4.87
N LEU A 125 10.69 -19.02 4.14
CA LEU A 125 10.63 -20.37 3.58
C LEU A 125 11.43 -21.33 4.47
N LEU A 126 10.90 -21.64 5.65
CA LEU A 126 11.53 -22.54 6.62
C LEU A 126 10.60 -23.67 7.08
N GLY A 127 10.21 -24.58 6.17
CA GLY A 127 9.76 -25.93 6.55
C GLY A 127 8.26 -26.20 6.82
N LEU A 128 7.34 -25.79 5.93
CA LEU A 128 6.01 -26.43 5.83
C LEU A 128 5.90 -27.08 4.45
N PHE A 129 5.81 -28.41 4.45
CA PHE A 129 5.71 -29.21 3.23
C PHE A 129 4.25 -29.36 2.80
N GLY A 130 3.88 -28.79 1.65
CA GLY A 130 2.60 -29.00 0.99
C GLY A 130 1.80 -27.72 0.74
N PRO A 131 0.84 -27.77 -0.21
CA PRO A 131 0.10 -26.60 -0.64
C PRO A 131 -0.64 -25.95 0.53
N VAL A 132 -0.43 -24.65 0.67
CA VAL A 132 -0.94 -23.85 1.77
C VAL A 132 -1.58 -22.58 1.24
N VAL A 133 -2.60 -22.10 1.94
CA VAL A 133 -3.23 -20.82 1.68
C VAL A 133 -2.74 -19.83 2.72
N LEU A 134 -2.06 -18.79 2.26
CA LEU A 134 -1.68 -17.63 3.05
C LEU A 134 -2.80 -16.60 3.02
N TYR A 135 -3.27 -16.19 4.19
CA TYR A 135 -4.07 -14.99 4.36
C TYR A 135 -3.19 -13.91 4.97
N TYR A 136 -3.16 -12.73 4.37
CA TYR A 136 -2.32 -11.63 4.80
C TYR A 136 -3.10 -10.33 4.85
N GLY A 137 -2.64 -9.39 5.65
CA GLY A 137 -3.16 -8.05 5.61
C GLY A 137 -2.39 -7.05 6.47
N ALA A 138 -2.68 -5.79 6.21
CA ALA A 138 -2.13 -4.65 6.92
C ALA A 138 -3.23 -3.62 7.17
N ILE A 139 -3.28 -3.13 8.41
CA ILE A 139 -4.03 -1.93 8.77
C ILE A 139 -3.03 -0.79 8.68
N VAL A 140 -3.32 0.15 7.79
CA VAL A 140 -2.47 1.31 7.50
C VAL A 140 -3.25 2.58 7.80
N GLN A 141 -2.56 3.71 7.93
CA GLN A 141 -3.24 5.01 7.99
C GLN A 141 -4.13 5.20 6.76
N LYS A 142 -5.23 5.93 6.93
CA LYS A 142 -6.24 6.16 5.90
C LYS A 142 -5.60 6.53 4.58
N LEU A 143 -5.85 5.70 3.57
CA LEU A 143 -5.45 5.99 2.21
C LEU A 143 -6.49 6.89 1.53
N PRO A 144 -6.07 7.79 0.62
CA PRO A 144 -6.99 8.52 -0.26
C PRO A 144 -7.92 7.56 -1.02
N GLU A 145 -9.13 8.01 -1.36
CA GLU A 145 -10.12 7.19 -2.09
C GLU A 145 -9.60 6.72 -3.46
N ASN A 146 -8.79 7.54 -4.11
CA ASN A 146 -8.20 7.25 -5.42
C ASN A 146 -6.85 6.50 -5.31
N ALA A 147 -6.41 6.09 -4.13
CA ALA A 147 -5.11 5.47 -3.94
C ALA A 147 -4.97 4.14 -4.70
N THR A 148 -3.86 4.00 -5.43
CA THR A 148 -3.46 2.74 -6.05
C THR A 148 -2.60 1.96 -5.07
N VAL A 149 -3.08 0.81 -4.62
CA VAL A 149 -2.28 -0.14 -3.84
C VAL A 149 -1.85 -1.25 -4.77
N THR A 150 -0.58 -1.64 -4.72
CA THR A 150 -0.07 -2.89 -5.28
C THR A 150 0.29 -3.82 -4.14
N VAL A 151 0.04 -5.12 -4.29
CA VAL A 151 0.53 -6.14 -3.36
C VAL A 151 1.56 -7.00 -4.05
N GLU A 152 2.72 -7.14 -3.43
CA GLU A 152 3.82 -7.96 -3.90
C GLU A 152 4.05 -9.08 -2.88
N VAL A 153 4.02 -10.33 -3.31
CA VAL A 153 4.32 -11.49 -2.46
C VAL A 153 5.66 -12.04 -2.91
N LEU A 154 6.69 -11.88 -2.08
CA LEU A 154 8.07 -12.15 -2.44
C LEU A 154 8.67 -13.22 -1.52
N PRO A 155 9.49 -14.14 -2.03
CA PRO A 155 10.35 -14.94 -1.14
C PRO A 155 11.27 -13.99 -0.36
N LEU A 156 11.52 -14.28 0.91
CA LEU A 156 12.51 -13.53 1.69
C LEU A 156 13.86 -13.64 0.96
N GLU A 157 14.38 -12.52 0.46
CA GLU A 157 15.76 -12.47 0.00
C GLU A 157 16.66 -12.62 1.23
N VAL A 158 17.15 -13.84 1.45
CA VAL A 158 18.30 -14.04 2.33
C VAL A 158 19.47 -13.39 1.62
N ASN A 159 19.83 -12.19 2.04
CA ASN A 159 21.07 -11.55 1.60
C ASN A 159 22.20 -12.48 2.06
N LYS A 160 22.81 -13.22 1.12
CA LYS A 160 23.82 -14.26 1.43
C LYS A 160 25.19 -13.68 1.78
N ASP A 161 25.29 -12.36 1.95
CA ASP A 161 26.51 -11.65 2.29
C ASP A 161 26.54 -11.29 3.78
N ILE A 162 26.74 -12.30 4.64
CA ILE A 162 27.28 -12.15 6.01
C ILE A 162 28.30 -13.25 6.25
#